data_AF-A0A3D3X0P6-F1
#
_entry.id   AF-A0A3D3X0P6-F1
#
_cell.length_a   1.000
_cell.length_b   1.000
_cell.length_c   1.000
_cell.angle_alpha   90.00
_cell.angle_beta   90.00
_cell.angle_gamma   90.00
#
_symmetry.space_group_name_H-M   'P 1'
#
loop_
_entity.id
_entity.type
_entity.pdbx_description
1 polymer ?
#
loop_
_entity_poly.entity_id
_entity_poly.type
_entity_poly.pdbx_seq_one_letter_code
_entity_poly.pdbx_strand_id
1 'polypeptide(L)'
;MGVLVVAHQVSEAGIDSACTTHLTGNMALNAAGILLGKMGNGFSIHGNIDVGGGVDASTIHINWNNLYGIVTNGGLNTLDATYNYWGAGSGRVGDIDYRPFLPVNVCRLLTYMDEYKMDPLDAIEFADLILDGFSANEALVIMALGKICGLSTREAAVLITEYGWIAVHNALLMANGDCEKLVTRLLGFGFAGTIDGILDGGSGAGGASGEGEIEGTYGQGETIHLSFTLTDPITGEVTIDPTANLTIVRVDEEPVVVYWGMIPYDPETGQYSLDIDTSGFAPGIYDLYIGTSSDGHNHQVRVEITAP
;
A
#
# COMPACT_ATOMS: atom_id res chain seq x y z
N MET A 1 8.54 -0.68 49.42
CA MET A 1 8.86 0.76 49.44
C MET A 1 8.12 1.38 48.28
N GLY A 2 7.10 2.21 48.56
CA GLY A 2 6.41 2.96 47.50
C GLY A 2 7.21 4.21 47.15
N VAL A 3 7.39 4.48 45.86
CA VAL A 3 7.97 5.73 45.40
C VAL A 3 6.87 6.78 45.44
N LEU A 4 6.96 7.72 46.38
CA LEU A 4 6.09 8.90 46.40
C LEU A 4 6.64 9.89 45.36
N VAL A 5 6.00 9.95 44.19
CA VAL A 5 6.33 10.92 43.16
C VAL A 5 5.65 12.26 43.53
N VAL A 6 6.42 13.21 44.05
CA VAL A 6 5.97 14.59 44.36
C VAL A 6 6.42 15.56 43.25
N ALA A 7 6.30 15.13 41.99
CA ALA A 7 6.69 15.93 40.84
C ALA A 7 5.47 16.23 39.96
N HIS A 8 5.32 17.50 39.59
CA HIS A 8 4.22 18.00 38.74
C HIS A 8 4.37 17.52 37.28
N GLN A 9 5.57 17.07 36.89
CA GLN A 9 5.86 16.44 35.61
C GLN A 9 6.98 15.41 35.82
N VAL A 10 6.80 14.19 35.32
CA VAL A 10 7.85 13.17 35.26
C VAL A 10 8.00 12.75 33.80
N SER A 11 9.17 13.06 33.22
CA SER A 11 9.52 12.70 31.85
C SER A 11 11.03 12.54 31.71
N GLU A 12 11.50 11.51 31.01
CA GLU A 12 12.91 11.31 30.67
C GLU A 12 13.15 11.62 29.18
N ALA A 13 14.26 12.27 28.85
CA ALA A 13 14.56 12.72 27.49
C ALA A 13 15.11 11.60 26.61
N GLY A 14 14.46 11.33 25.48
CA GLY A 14 15.00 10.46 24.42
C GLY A 14 13.92 9.59 23.77
N ILE A 15 13.97 9.43 22.44
CA ILE A 15 12.95 8.67 21.68
C ILE A 15 12.75 7.23 22.19
N ASP A 16 13.77 6.65 22.83
CA ASP A 16 13.75 5.30 23.42
C ASP A 16 13.56 5.29 24.94
N SER A 17 13.23 6.42 25.57
CA SER A 17 13.17 6.52 27.04
C SER A 17 12.18 5.52 27.64
N ALA A 18 11.06 5.27 26.95
CA ALA A 18 10.05 4.32 27.40
C ALA A 18 10.56 2.87 27.43
N CYS A 19 11.61 2.52 26.70
CA CYS A 19 12.18 1.18 26.67
C CYS A 19 13.45 1.03 27.52
N THR A 20 14.02 2.14 27.97
CA THR A 20 15.27 2.17 28.73
C THR A 20 15.05 2.58 30.18
N THR A 21 13.96 3.30 30.45
CA THR A 21 13.62 3.79 31.78
C THR A 21 12.51 2.96 32.39
N HIS A 22 12.82 2.33 33.51
CA HIS A 22 11.90 1.43 34.20
C HIS A 22 11.47 2.02 35.54
N LEU A 23 10.15 2.17 35.71
CA LEU A 23 9.55 2.47 37.01
C LEU A 23 9.03 1.16 37.59
N THR A 24 9.69 0.69 38.64
CA THR A 24 9.34 -0.55 39.34
C THR A 24 8.63 -0.23 40.66
N GLY A 25 7.52 -0.91 40.92
CA GLY A 25 6.71 -0.74 42.13
C GLY A 25 5.47 0.13 41.93
N ASN A 26 4.52 0.00 42.85
CA ASN A 26 3.24 0.69 42.76
C ASN A 26 3.41 2.20 42.96
N MET A 27 2.62 2.98 42.23
CA MET A 27 2.60 4.44 42.24
C MET A 27 1.21 4.94 42.63
N ALA A 28 1.17 5.99 43.44
CA ALA A 28 -0.07 6.66 43.83
C ALA A 28 -0.07 8.10 43.32
N LEU A 29 -1.07 8.46 42.53
CA LEU A 29 -1.26 9.79 41.96
C LEU A 29 -2.28 10.55 42.83
N ASN A 30 -1.77 11.20 43.88
CA ASN A 30 -2.58 11.85 44.93
C ASN A 30 -2.71 13.38 44.76
N ALA A 31 -2.42 13.90 43.57
CA ALA A 31 -2.51 15.33 43.26
C ALA A 31 -3.06 15.55 41.85
N ALA A 32 -3.73 16.68 41.65
CA ALA A 32 -4.19 17.14 40.33
C ALA A 32 -3.01 17.63 39.47
N GLY A 33 -3.21 17.67 38.15
CA GLY A 33 -2.24 18.23 37.19
C GLY A 33 -1.00 17.37 36.97
N ILE A 34 -1.08 16.05 37.21
CA ILE A 34 0.06 15.15 37.01
C ILE A 34 0.18 14.78 35.54
N LEU A 35 1.36 15.03 34.95
CA LEU A 35 1.75 14.48 33.65
C LEU A 35 2.79 13.37 33.83
N LEU A 36 2.43 12.15 33.45
CA LEU A 36 3.29 10.97 33.45
C LEU A 36 3.50 10.47 32.02
N GLY A 37 4.66 10.79 31.47
CA GLY A 37 5.01 10.47 30.10
C GLY A 37 4.46 11.49 29.09
N LYS A 38 5.18 11.61 27.97
CA LYS A 38 4.78 12.35 26.76
C LYS A 38 5.46 11.70 25.56
N MET A 39 5.04 12.05 24.35
CA MET A 39 5.64 11.50 23.13
C MET A 39 7.17 11.66 23.13
N GLY A 40 7.88 10.56 22.87
CA GLY A 40 9.35 10.48 22.92
C GLY A 40 9.96 10.68 24.31
N ASN A 41 9.17 10.62 25.39
CA ASN A 41 9.61 10.77 26.78
C ASN A 41 8.68 9.98 27.73
N GLY A 42 8.63 8.66 27.55
CA GLY A 42 7.80 7.75 28.36
C GLY A 42 8.60 6.85 29.30
N PHE A 43 7.89 5.93 29.97
CA PHE A 43 8.46 4.93 30.88
C PHE A 43 7.91 3.52 30.61
N SER A 44 8.68 2.50 30.98
CA SER A 44 8.16 1.14 31.21
C SER A 44 7.78 0.97 32.69
N ILE A 45 6.49 0.83 32.96
CA ILE A 45 5.93 0.83 34.31
C ILE A 45 5.48 -0.59 34.68
N HIS A 46 6.17 -1.19 35.64
CA HIS A 46 5.93 -2.58 36.07
C HIS A 46 5.15 -2.69 37.40
N GLY A 47 4.61 -1.57 37.90
CA GLY A 47 3.75 -1.55 39.08
C GLY A 47 2.35 -1.01 38.77
N ASN A 48 1.45 -1.15 39.74
CA ASN A 48 0.11 -0.58 39.64
C ASN A 48 0.17 0.95 39.75
N ILE A 49 -0.80 1.63 39.14
CA ILE A 49 -0.98 3.07 39.23
C ILE A 49 -2.36 3.33 39.85
N ASP A 50 -2.41 3.95 41.01
CA ASP A 50 -3.65 4.26 41.71
C ASP A 50 -3.85 5.78 41.80
N VAL A 51 -4.92 6.30 41.20
CA VAL A 51 -5.35 7.70 41.42
C VAL A 51 -6.10 7.77 42.74
N GLY A 52 -5.63 8.65 43.63
CA GLY A 52 -6.18 8.81 44.97
C GLY A 52 -7.62 9.31 44.99
N GLY A 53 -8.38 8.90 46.00
CA GLY A 53 -9.74 9.38 46.22
C GLY A 53 -9.82 10.89 46.41
N GLY A 54 -10.80 11.53 45.76
CA GLY A 54 -11.03 12.98 45.84
C GLY A 54 -10.12 13.83 44.94
N VAL A 55 -9.21 13.23 44.18
CA VAL A 55 -8.39 13.91 43.18
C VAL A 55 -9.18 14.09 41.88
N ASP A 56 -9.11 15.25 41.23
CA ASP A 56 -9.68 15.46 39.90
C ASP A 56 -8.82 14.78 38.82
N ALA A 57 -9.22 13.58 38.40
CA ALA A 57 -8.49 12.75 37.45
C ALA A 57 -8.48 13.33 36.03
N SER A 58 -9.42 14.25 35.70
CA SER A 58 -9.46 14.91 34.39
C SER A 58 -8.26 15.82 34.11
N THR A 59 -7.48 16.13 35.16
CA THR A 59 -6.24 16.91 35.08
C THR A 59 -4.99 16.04 35.08
N ILE A 60 -5.14 14.72 35.17
CA ILE A 60 -4.05 13.75 35.16
C ILE A 60 -3.97 13.13 33.78
N HIS A 61 -2.76 13.15 33.23
CA HIS A 61 -2.43 12.62 31.91
C HIS A 61 -1.35 11.56 32.09
N ILE A 62 -1.68 10.31 31.82
CA ILE A 62 -0.71 9.22 31.73
C ILE A 62 -0.66 8.81 30.25
N ASN A 63 0.35 9.21 29.50
CA ASN A 63 0.40 8.95 28.05
C ASN A 63 1.79 8.51 27.62
N TRP A 64 1.86 7.78 26.50
CA TRP A 64 3.13 7.35 25.90
C TRP A 64 4.00 6.49 26.82
N ASN A 65 3.37 5.63 27.64
CA ASN A 65 4.06 4.67 28.50
C ASN A 65 3.79 3.22 28.09
N ASN A 66 4.69 2.32 28.48
CA ASN A 66 4.44 0.88 28.46
C ASN A 66 3.93 0.46 29.84
N LEU A 67 2.64 0.14 29.95
CA LEU A 67 1.96 -0.19 31.20
C LEU A 67 1.83 -1.72 31.34
N TYR A 68 2.40 -2.27 32.40
CA TYR A 68 2.34 -3.71 32.70
C TYR A 68 1.57 -4.04 33.99
N GLY A 69 1.14 -3.02 34.74
CA GLY A 69 0.33 -3.15 35.96
C GLY A 69 -1.15 -2.79 35.75
N ILE A 70 -1.90 -2.77 36.85
CA ILE A 70 -3.30 -2.30 36.87
C ILE A 70 -3.32 -0.78 37.09
N VAL A 71 -4.10 -0.08 36.27
CA VAL A 71 -4.42 1.34 36.48
C VAL A 71 -5.80 1.46 37.12
N THR A 72 -5.85 2.04 38.31
CA THR A 72 -7.08 2.28 39.06
C THR A 72 -7.35 3.78 39.13
N ASN A 73 -8.49 4.23 38.62
CA ASN A 73 -8.99 5.57 38.91
C ASN A 73 -9.95 5.54 40.10
N GLY A 74 -9.44 5.89 41.30
CA GLY A 74 -10.26 6.11 42.48
C GLY A 74 -10.69 7.57 42.68
N GLY A 75 -10.27 8.47 41.78
CA GLY A 75 -10.54 9.90 41.82
C GLY A 75 -11.93 10.28 41.32
N LEU A 76 -12.10 11.58 41.09
CA LEU A 76 -13.28 12.17 40.44
C LEU A 76 -13.01 12.31 38.94
N ASN A 77 -14.06 12.24 38.13
CA ASN A 77 -14.00 12.39 36.67
C ASN A 77 -13.13 11.33 35.96
N THR A 78 -12.99 11.46 34.65
CA THR A 78 -12.27 10.52 33.79
C THR A 78 -10.77 10.80 33.78
N LEU A 79 -9.95 9.78 33.99
CA LEU A 79 -8.49 9.84 33.81
C LEU A 79 -8.13 9.77 32.32
N ASP A 80 -7.25 10.65 31.83
CA ASP A 80 -6.66 10.53 30.48
C ASP A 80 -5.48 9.56 30.52
N ALA A 81 -5.69 8.40 29.91
CA ALA A 81 -4.72 7.33 29.74
C ALA A 81 -4.55 6.91 28.26
N THR A 82 -4.73 7.85 27.33
CA THR A 82 -4.58 7.62 25.89
C THR A 82 -3.12 7.40 25.48
N TYR A 83 -2.89 6.82 24.30
CA TYR A 83 -1.56 6.56 23.74
C TYR A 83 -0.61 5.76 24.65
N ASN A 84 -1.13 4.82 25.43
CA ASN A 84 -0.29 3.86 26.16
C ASN A 84 -0.32 2.48 25.50
N TYR A 85 0.80 1.78 25.60
CA TYR A 85 0.83 0.35 25.38
C TYR A 85 0.36 -0.37 26.64
N TRP A 86 -0.69 -1.17 26.52
CA TRP A 86 -1.27 -1.94 27.62
C TRP A 86 -0.81 -3.39 27.50
N GLY A 87 0.33 -3.70 28.11
CA GLY A 87 0.97 -5.02 28.01
C GLY A 87 0.09 -6.17 28.54
N ALA A 88 0.52 -7.40 28.27
CA ALA A 88 -0.17 -8.60 28.74
C ALA A 88 -0.32 -8.60 30.27
N GLY A 89 -1.57 -8.65 30.76
CA GLY A 89 -1.88 -8.63 32.20
C GLY A 89 -2.14 -7.24 32.79
N SER A 90 -2.01 -6.17 32.00
CA SER A 90 -2.48 -4.84 32.41
C SER A 90 -4.00 -4.80 32.52
N GLY A 91 -4.48 -4.01 33.48
CA GLY A 91 -5.90 -3.91 33.81
C GLY A 91 -6.31 -2.46 34.03
N ARG A 92 -7.62 -2.21 33.98
CA ARG A 92 -8.22 -0.88 34.17
C ARG A 92 -9.40 -1.00 35.12
N VAL A 93 -9.46 -0.13 36.11
CA VAL A 93 -10.55 -0.07 37.09
C VAL A 93 -10.98 1.38 37.29
N GLY A 94 -12.28 1.67 37.15
CA GLY A 94 -12.84 3.02 37.23
C GLY A 94 -12.95 3.73 35.87
N ASP A 95 -13.26 5.03 35.91
CA ASP A 95 -13.48 5.85 34.71
C ASP A 95 -12.14 6.28 34.09
N ILE A 96 -11.72 5.59 33.04
CA ILE A 96 -10.43 5.79 32.38
C ILE A 96 -10.65 5.88 30.87
N ASP A 97 -10.24 6.99 30.26
CA ASP A 97 -10.14 7.12 28.81
C ASP A 97 -8.79 6.57 28.35
N TYR A 98 -8.80 5.47 27.60
CA TYR A 98 -7.59 4.79 27.16
C TYR A 98 -7.45 4.73 25.65
N ARG A 99 -8.37 5.34 24.88
CA ARG A 99 -8.37 5.26 23.41
C ARG A 99 -7.91 6.58 22.79
N PRO A 100 -7.01 6.54 21.79
CA PRO A 100 -6.43 5.34 21.19
C PRO A 100 -5.42 4.66 22.13
N PHE A 101 -5.31 3.34 22.05
CA PHE A 101 -4.26 2.58 22.74
C PHE A 101 -3.21 2.16 21.71
N LEU A 102 -2.00 1.88 22.17
CA LEU A 102 -0.93 1.44 21.28
C LEU A 102 -0.95 -0.09 21.15
N PRO A 103 -0.96 -0.65 19.94
CA PRO A 103 -1.01 -2.10 19.74
C PRO A 103 0.36 -2.76 19.95
N VAL A 104 1.43 -1.99 19.79
CA VAL A 104 2.81 -2.35 20.10
C VAL A 104 3.37 -1.41 21.17
N ASN A 105 4.51 -1.78 21.76
CA ASN A 105 5.17 -0.92 22.73
C ASN A 105 5.52 0.45 22.13
N VAL A 106 5.61 1.46 22.99
CA VAL A 106 5.81 2.86 22.63
C VAL A 106 7.01 3.06 21.71
N CYS A 107 8.14 2.39 21.98
CA CYS A 107 9.36 2.61 21.21
C CYS A 107 9.26 2.05 19.79
N ARG A 108 8.61 0.89 19.64
CA ARG A 108 8.35 0.30 18.32
C ARG A 108 7.44 1.22 17.50
N LEU A 109 6.41 1.78 18.12
CA LEU A 109 5.54 2.75 17.47
C LEU A 109 6.31 4.01 17.06
N LEU A 110 7.14 4.57 17.95
CA LEU A 110 7.98 5.74 17.64
C LEU A 110 8.98 5.45 16.51
N THR A 111 9.49 4.22 16.42
CA THR A 111 10.32 3.79 15.29
C THR A 111 9.53 3.84 13.99
N TYR A 112 8.29 3.34 13.95
CA TYR A 112 7.45 3.44 12.76
C TYR A 112 7.16 4.89 12.37
N MET A 113 6.86 5.75 13.35
CA MET A 113 6.66 7.18 13.11
C MET A 113 7.90 7.84 12.50
N ASP A 114 9.10 7.54 12.99
CA ASP A 114 10.32 8.13 12.45
C ASP A 114 10.71 7.53 11.09
N GLU A 115 10.67 6.21 10.94
CA GLU A 115 11.08 5.51 9.71
C GLU A 115 10.18 5.85 8.52
N TYR A 116 8.86 5.87 8.75
CA TYR A 116 7.87 6.09 7.69
C TYR A 116 7.27 7.51 7.69
N LYS A 117 7.76 8.41 8.56
CA LYS A 117 7.29 9.79 8.69
C LYS A 117 5.77 9.90 8.92
N MET A 118 5.24 8.99 9.73
CA MET A 118 3.82 8.89 10.06
C MET A 118 3.47 9.69 11.32
N ASP A 119 2.22 10.15 11.39
CA ASP A 119 1.64 10.64 12.65
C ASP A 119 1.28 9.47 13.59
N PRO A 120 0.93 9.74 14.87
CA PRO A 120 0.60 8.69 15.83
C PRO A 120 -0.57 7.78 15.42
N LEU A 121 -1.60 8.30 14.76
CA LEU A 121 -2.77 7.51 14.39
C LEU A 121 -2.45 6.60 13.22
N ASP A 122 -1.74 7.14 12.22
CA ASP A 122 -1.21 6.37 11.10
C ASP A 122 -0.28 5.25 11.58
N ALA A 123 0.61 5.54 12.53
CA ALA A 123 1.52 4.53 13.07
C ALA A 123 0.80 3.44 13.87
N ILE A 124 -0.33 3.76 14.52
CA ILE A 124 -1.18 2.78 15.21
C ILE A 124 -1.83 1.86 14.20
N GLU A 125 -2.45 2.41 13.14
CA GLU A 125 -3.05 1.63 12.06
C GLU A 125 -1.99 0.75 11.36
N PHE A 126 -0.83 1.31 11.04
CA PHE A 126 0.29 0.58 10.48
C PHE A 126 0.71 -0.60 11.38
N ALA A 127 0.85 -0.36 12.68
CA ALA A 127 1.23 -1.39 13.63
C ALA A 127 0.18 -2.50 13.75
N ASP A 128 -1.11 -2.17 13.70
CA ASP A 128 -2.20 -3.16 13.66
C ASP A 128 -2.09 -4.06 12.41
N LEU A 129 -1.82 -3.47 11.23
CA LEU A 129 -1.61 -4.24 9.99
C LEU A 129 -0.41 -5.19 10.08
N ILE A 130 0.70 -4.75 10.67
CA ILE A 130 1.86 -5.63 10.88
C ILE A 130 1.51 -6.79 11.82
N LEU A 131 0.72 -6.55 12.87
CA LEU A 131 0.27 -7.61 13.79
C LEU A 131 -0.70 -8.59 13.12
N ASP A 132 -1.50 -8.13 12.16
CA ASP A 132 -2.36 -8.96 11.32
C ASP A 132 -1.58 -9.79 10.27
N GLY A 133 -0.25 -9.60 10.19
CA GLY A 133 0.66 -10.42 9.39
C GLY A 133 1.02 -9.82 8.04
N PHE A 134 0.60 -8.58 7.74
CA PHE A 134 1.03 -7.88 6.54
C PHE A 134 2.50 -7.46 6.65
N SER A 135 3.22 -7.48 5.53
CA SER A 135 4.54 -6.86 5.44
C SER A 135 4.43 -5.33 5.49
N ALA A 136 5.54 -4.65 5.79
CA ALA A 136 5.57 -3.19 5.82
C ALA A 136 5.12 -2.55 4.49
N ASN A 137 5.53 -3.11 3.35
CA ASN A 137 5.12 -2.59 2.05
C ASN A 137 3.62 -2.80 1.80
N GLU A 138 3.07 -3.97 2.15
CA GLU A 138 1.63 -4.22 2.02
C GLU A 138 0.82 -3.30 2.94
N ALA A 139 1.25 -3.11 4.18
CA ALA A 139 0.60 -2.21 5.12
C ALA A 139 0.55 -0.76 4.60
N LEU A 140 1.67 -0.26 4.05
CA LEU A 140 1.71 1.07 3.41
C LEU A 140 0.74 1.18 2.23
N VAL A 141 0.67 0.15 1.37
CA VAL A 141 -0.27 0.12 0.24
C VAL A 141 -1.71 0.09 0.73
N ILE A 142 -2.03 -0.72 1.74
CA ILE A 142 -3.37 -0.79 2.34
C ILE A 142 -3.80 0.56 2.89
N MET A 143 -2.93 1.22 3.67
CA MET A 143 -3.23 2.54 4.22
C MET A 143 -3.42 3.60 3.12
N ALA A 144 -2.59 3.56 2.07
CA ALA A 144 -2.73 4.46 0.92
C ALA A 144 -4.07 4.25 0.20
N LEU A 145 -4.49 2.99 0.00
CA LEU A 145 -5.80 2.65 -0.57
C LEU A 145 -6.96 3.15 0.31
N GLY A 146 -6.86 3.00 1.63
CA GLY A 146 -7.85 3.52 2.55
C GLY A 146 -7.98 5.05 2.47
N LYS A 147 -6.85 5.77 2.40
CA LYS A 147 -6.84 7.24 2.31
C LYS A 147 -7.30 7.78 0.97
N ILE A 148 -6.90 7.15 -0.13
CA ILE A 148 -7.18 7.64 -1.50
C ILE A 148 -8.55 7.19 -1.98
N CYS A 149 -8.88 5.92 -1.75
CA CYS A 149 -10.09 5.29 -2.29
C CYS A 149 -11.18 5.05 -1.24
N GLY A 150 -10.91 5.30 0.05
CA GLY A 150 -11.87 4.98 1.11
C GLY A 150 -12.07 3.49 1.33
N LEU A 151 -11.14 2.64 0.85
CA LEU A 151 -11.25 1.19 1.00
C LEU A 151 -11.01 0.77 2.44
N SER A 152 -11.79 -0.21 2.91
CA SER A 152 -11.48 -0.92 4.14
C SER A 152 -10.20 -1.74 4.00
N THR A 153 -9.54 -2.03 5.12
CA THR A 153 -8.38 -2.94 5.19
C THR A 153 -8.63 -4.25 4.44
N ARG A 154 -9.85 -4.81 4.55
CA ARG A 154 -10.21 -6.06 3.89
C ARG A 154 -10.29 -5.91 2.37
N GLU A 155 -10.91 -4.86 1.87
CA GLU A 155 -11.02 -4.61 0.43
C GLU A 155 -9.63 -4.34 -0.18
N ALA A 156 -8.80 -3.56 0.51
CA ALA A 156 -7.42 -3.32 0.09
C ALA A 156 -6.59 -4.61 0.06
N ALA A 157 -6.73 -5.48 1.07
CA ALA A 157 -6.05 -6.77 1.11
C ALA A 157 -6.50 -7.71 -0.02
N VAL A 158 -7.78 -7.67 -0.42
CA VAL A 158 -8.29 -8.43 -1.57
C VAL A 158 -7.61 -7.95 -2.85
N LEU A 159 -7.52 -6.64 -3.08
CA LEU A 159 -6.83 -6.09 -4.26
C LEU A 159 -5.35 -6.51 -4.30
N ILE A 160 -4.66 -6.44 -3.16
CA ILE A 160 -3.26 -6.89 -3.07
C ILE A 160 -3.13 -8.39 -3.37
N THR A 161 -4.08 -9.20 -2.91
CA THR A 161 -4.07 -10.66 -3.15
C THR A 161 -4.33 -10.98 -4.62
N GLU A 162 -5.22 -10.24 -5.28
CA GLU A 162 -5.64 -10.47 -6.66
C GLU A 162 -4.61 -9.98 -7.68
N TYR A 163 -4.11 -8.74 -7.50
CA TYR A 163 -3.22 -8.09 -8.46
C TYR A 163 -1.74 -8.12 -8.05
N GLY A 164 -1.44 -8.44 -6.80
CA GLY A 164 -0.10 -8.33 -6.21
C GLY A 164 0.22 -6.91 -5.75
N TRP A 165 0.90 -6.78 -4.60
CA TRP A 165 1.18 -5.47 -3.99
C TRP A 165 2.01 -4.54 -4.89
N ILE A 166 2.90 -5.08 -5.73
CA ILE A 166 3.75 -4.28 -6.63
C ILE A 166 2.91 -3.58 -7.70
N ALA A 167 1.99 -4.31 -8.34
CA ALA A 167 1.12 -3.75 -9.36
C ALA A 167 0.22 -2.65 -8.75
N VAL A 168 -0.37 -2.94 -7.59
CA VAL A 168 -1.21 -1.99 -6.83
C VAL A 168 -0.42 -0.75 -6.41
N HIS A 169 0.80 -0.91 -5.93
CA HIS A 169 1.66 0.21 -5.55
C HIS A 169 2.01 1.11 -6.74
N ASN A 170 2.39 0.53 -7.87
CA ASN A 170 2.68 1.28 -9.08
C ASN A 170 1.44 2.02 -9.59
N ALA A 171 0.28 1.34 -9.60
CA ALA A 171 -0.99 1.94 -9.98
C ALA A 171 -1.35 3.13 -9.07
N LEU A 172 -1.13 3.02 -7.75
CA LEU A 172 -1.32 4.13 -6.80
C LEU A 172 -0.41 5.33 -7.09
N LEU A 173 0.88 5.09 -7.34
CA LEU A 173 1.83 6.15 -7.68
C LEU A 173 1.42 6.89 -8.96
N MET A 174 0.94 6.16 -9.97
CA MET A 174 0.51 6.72 -11.25
C MET A 174 -0.87 7.37 -11.19
N ALA A 175 -1.75 6.91 -10.30
CA ALA A 175 -3.08 7.45 -10.10
C ALA A 175 -3.04 8.88 -9.51
N ASN A 176 -1.96 9.25 -8.82
CA ASN A 176 -1.76 10.59 -8.23
C ASN A 176 -2.95 11.03 -7.35
N GLY A 177 -3.45 10.11 -6.52
CA GLY A 177 -4.55 10.36 -5.60
C GLY A 177 -5.96 10.26 -6.19
N ASP A 178 -6.12 9.78 -7.43
CA ASP A 178 -7.42 9.59 -8.09
C ASP A 178 -7.81 8.11 -8.10
N CYS A 179 -8.88 7.76 -7.40
CA CYS A 179 -9.30 6.37 -7.27
C CYS A 179 -9.82 5.76 -8.58
N GLU A 180 -10.47 6.54 -9.44
CA GLU A 180 -10.94 6.04 -10.74
C GLU A 180 -9.75 5.66 -11.61
N LYS A 181 -8.72 6.52 -11.63
CA LYS A 181 -7.46 6.22 -12.31
C LYS A 181 -6.79 4.97 -11.75
N LEU A 182 -6.78 4.78 -10.43
CA LEU A 182 -6.23 3.56 -9.84
C LEU A 182 -6.91 2.30 -10.43
N VAL A 183 -8.24 2.31 -10.51
CA VAL A 183 -9.00 1.17 -11.04
C VAL A 183 -8.68 0.95 -12.53
N THR A 184 -8.69 2.00 -13.34
CA THR A 184 -8.28 1.92 -14.77
C THR A 184 -6.86 1.36 -14.90
N ARG A 185 -5.94 1.75 -14.03
CA ARG A 185 -4.54 1.29 -14.02
C ARG A 185 -4.40 -0.18 -13.63
N LEU A 186 -5.23 -0.67 -12.71
CA LEU A 186 -5.20 -2.06 -12.26
C LEU A 186 -5.84 -3.02 -13.28
N LEU A 187 -6.90 -2.57 -13.94
CA LEU A 187 -7.61 -3.37 -14.95
C LEU A 187 -6.92 -3.36 -16.31
N GLY A 188 -6.12 -2.33 -16.58
CA GLY A 188 -5.57 -2.03 -17.90
C GLY A 188 -6.63 -1.56 -18.90
N PHE A 189 -6.18 -0.97 -20.00
CA PHE A 189 -7.09 -0.59 -21.08
C PHE A 189 -7.63 -1.84 -21.78
N GLY A 190 -8.88 -1.76 -22.23
CA GLY A 190 -9.39 -2.69 -23.22
C GLY A 190 -8.77 -2.40 -24.58
N PHE A 191 -8.43 -3.45 -25.31
CA PHE A 191 -8.02 -3.35 -26.71
C PHE A 191 -9.19 -3.81 -27.58
N ALA A 192 -9.64 -2.92 -28.47
CA ALA A 192 -10.62 -3.25 -29.50
C ALA A 192 -9.99 -2.96 -30.86
N GLY A 193 -9.69 -4.00 -31.63
CA GLY A 193 -8.95 -3.83 -32.87
C GLY A 193 -8.54 -5.15 -33.50
N THR A 194 -7.61 -5.09 -34.43
CA THR A 194 -7.10 -6.24 -35.14
C THR A 194 -5.60 -6.11 -35.41
N ILE A 195 -4.86 -7.19 -35.22
CA ILE A 195 -3.63 -7.45 -36.00
C ILE A 195 -4.07 -8.40 -37.09
N ASP A 196 -4.33 -7.92 -38.30
CA ASP A 196 -4.87 -8.73 -39.42
C ASP A 196 -6.04 -9.68 -39.08
N GLY A 197 -6.83 -9.35 -38.06
CA GLY A 197 -7.99 -10.12 -37.59
C GLY A 197 -7.77 -10.91 -36.28
N ILE A 198 -6.61 -10.81 -35.65
CA ILE A 198 -6.22 -11.63 -34.48
C ILE A 198 -6.76 -11.08 -33.15
N LEU A 199 -6.80 -9.76 -32.97
CA LEU A 199 -7.17 -9.10 -31.71
C LEU A 199 -8.70 -8.96 -31.50
N ASP A 200 -9.51 -9.95 -31.89
CA ASP A 200 -10.97 -9.81 -31.80
C ASP A 200 -11.49 -10.16 -30.39
N GLY A 201 -11.61 -9.13 -29.55
CA GLY A 201 -12.64 -9.01 -28.51
C GLY A 201 -12.50 -9.88 -27.24
N GLY A 202 -11.94 -9.27 -26.19
CA GLY A 202 -12.43 -9.51 -24.83
C GLY A 202 -11.65 -10.51 -23.98
N SER A 203 -10.55 -10.05 -23.40
CA SER A 203 -10.21 -10.42 -22.03
C SER A 203 -9.39 -9.30 -21.40
N GLY A 204 -9.79 -8.89 -20.20
CA GLY A 204 -9.13 -7.81 -19.46
C GLY A 204 -7.63 -8.07 -19.40
N ALA A 205 -6.86 -7.00 -19.56
CA ALA A 205 -5.42 -6.98 -19.51
C ALA A 205 -4.96 -7.38 -18.10
N GLY A 206 -4.88 -8.67 -17.80
CA GLY A 206 -4.51 -9.14 -16.46
C GLY A 206 -3.94 -10.54 -16.40
N GLY A 207 -3.86 -11.25 -17.52
CA GLY A 207 -3.24 -12.57 -17.59
C GLY A 207 -2.62 -12.75 -18.96
N ALA A 208 -1.40 -13.30 -18.98
CA ALA A 208 -0.75 -13.77 -20.19
C ALA A 208 -1.77 -14.52 -21.06
N SER A 209 -2.11 -13.96 -22.24
CA SER A 209 -2.68 -14.75 -23.32
C SER A 209 -1.72 -15.91 -23.57
N GLY A 210 -2.27 -17.11 -23.75
CA GLY A 210 -1.59 -18.39 -23.55
C GLY A 210 -0.17 -18.41 -24.12
N GLU A 211 0.82 -18.59 -23.23
CA GLU A 211 2.19 -18.87 -23.65
C GLU A 211 2.18 -20.09 -24.59
N GLY A 212 2.36 -19.86 -25.90
CA GLY A 212 2.65 -20.95 -26.84
C GLY A 212 1.77 -21.05 -28.09
N GLU A 213 0.61 -20.40 -28.16
CA GLU A 213 -0.22 -20.48 -29.37
C GLU A 213 0.27 -19.48 -30.43
N ILE A 214 0.43 -19.94 -31.67
CA ILE A 214 0.76 -19.06 -32.80
C ILE A 214 -0.56 -18.47 -33.28
N GLU A 215 -0.73 -17.17 -33.10
CA GLU A 215 -1.95 -16.44 -33.41
C GLU A 215 -1.96 -15.94 -34.87
N GLY A 216 -0.80 -15.84 -35.51
CA GLY A 216 -0.67 -15.44 -36.92
C GLY A 216 0.58 -15.99 -37.60
N THR A 217 0.51 -16.17 -38.92
CA THR A 217 1.64 -16.64 -39.74
C THR A 217 1.81 -15.73 -40.94
N TYR A 218 3.04 -15.27 -41.16
CA TYR A 218 3.40 -14.31 -42.20
C TYR A 218 4.60 -14.81 -43.01
N GLY A 219 4.60 -14.55 -44.31
CA GLY A 219 5.77 -14.75 -45.17
C GLY A 219 6.81 -13.65 -44.96
N GLN A 220 8.09 -13.98 -45.07
CA GLN A 220 9.15 -12.98 -45.04
C GLN A 220 8.95 -11.94 -46.16
N GLY A 221 8.84 -10.66 -45.78
CA GLY A 221 8.57 -9.54 -46.70
C GLY A 221 7.08 -9.18 -46.82
N GLU A 222 6.19 -9.90 -46.13
CA GLU A 222 4.82 -9.45 -45.92
C GLU A 222 4.76 -8.35 -44.86
N THR A 223 3.70 -7.55 -44.90
CA THR A 223 3.44 -6.52 -43.90
C THR A 223 2.47 -7.06 -42.86
N ILE A 224 2.79 -6.89 -41.58
CA ILE A 224 1.84 -7.09 -40.48
C ILE A 224 1.13 -5.76 -40.25
N HIS A 225 -0.21 -5.74 -40.32
CA HIS A 225 -1.01 -4.55 -40.08
C HIS A 225 -1.56 -4.56 -38.65
N LEU A 226 -1.04 -3.69 -37.79
CA LEU A 226 -1.53 -3.46 -36.44
C LEU A 226 -2.47 -2.26 -36.45
N SER A 227 -3.74 -2.43 -36.04
CA SER A 227 -4.65 -1.33 -35.76
C SER A 227 -5.58 -1.60 -34.57
N PHE A 228 -5.67 -0.67 -33.62
CA PHE A 228 -6.55 -0.82 -32.46
C PHE A 228 -7.02 0.52 -31.88
N THR A 229 -8.12 0.46 -31.13
CA THR A 229 -8.54 1.49 -30.20
C THR A 229 -8.31 1.01 -28.78
N LEU A 230 -8.07 1.97 -27.89
CA LEU A 230 -8.06 1.74 -26.46
C LEU A 230 -9.45 2.08 -25.91
N THR A 231 -9.98 1.24 -25.04
CA THR A 231 -11.22 1.50 -24.33
C THR A 231 -10.97 1.60 -22.83
N ASP A 232 -11.67 2.52 -22.18
CA ASP A 232 -11.70 2.58 -20.73
C ASP A 232 -12.38 1.30 -20.20
N PRO A 233 -11.74 0.55 -19.29
CA PRO A 233 -12.27 -0.73 -18.81
C PRO A 233 -13.54 -0.58 -17.96
N ILE A 234 -13.81 0.60 -17.43
CA ILE A 234 -14.99 0.89 -16.59
C ILE A 234 -16.15 1.36 -17.46
N THR A 235 -15.93 2.33 -18.33
CA THR A 235 -17.02 2.94 -19.13
C THR A 235 -17.25 2.23 -20.46
N GLY A 236 -16.23 1.53 -20.97
CA GLY A 236 -16.21 0.96 -22.33
C GLY A 236 -16.04 2.02 -23.43
N GLU A 237 -15.86 3.29 -23.07
CA GLU A 237 -15.68 4.37 -24.05
C GLU A 237 -14.27 4.35 -24.63
N VAL A 238 -14.15 4.76 -25.89
CA VAL A 238 -12.84 4.90 -26.55
C VAL A 238 -12.05 6.02 -25.86
N THR A 239 -10.80 5.74 -25.55
CA THR A 239 -9.87 6.66 -24.88
C THR A 239 -8.53 6.72 -25.62
N ILE A 240 -7.71 7.69 -25.26
CA ILE A 240 -6.35 7.86 -25.81
C ILE A 240 -5.32 7.75 -24.69
N ASP A 241 -4.25 7.00 -24.94
CA ASP A 241 -3.04 7.01 -24.12
C ASP A 241 -2.02 7.98 -24.75
N PRO A 242 -1.33 8.82 -23.96
CA PRO A 242 -0.22 9.62 -24.45
C PRO A 242 0.84 8.82 -25.22
N THR A 243 1.09 7.54 -24.88
CA THR A 243 2.01 6.69 -25.63
C THR A 243 1.58 5.21 -25.68
N ALA A 244 1.46 4.68 -26.90
CA ALA A 244 1.40 3.25 -27.17
C ALA A 244 2.72 2.83 -27.84
N ASN A 245 3.25 1.66 -27.47
CA ASN A 245 4.50 1.15 -28.00
C ASN A 245 4.38 -0.33 -28.40
N LEU A 246 5.26 -0.74 -29.30
CA LEU A 246 5.43 -2.11 -29.75
C LEU A 246 6.87 -2.54 -29.50
N THR A 247 7.04 -3.67 -28.83
CA THR A 247 8.31 -4.39 -28.72
C THR A 247 8.15 -5.74 -29.41
N ILE A 248 9.02 -6.06 -30.37
CA ILE A 248 9.03 -7.37 -31.03
C ILE A 248 10.26 -8.14 -30.55
N VAL A 249 10.01 -9.34 -30.02
CA VAL A 249 11.03 -10.23 -29.48
C VAL A 249 11.04 -11.50 -30.30
N ARG A 250 12.19 -11.91 -30.83
CA ARG A 250 12.36 -13.23 -31.44
C ARG A 250 12.48 -14.27 -30.34
N VAL A 251 11.69 -15.35 -30.46
CA VAL A 251 11.60 -16.44 -29.49
C VAL A 251 12.49 -17.59 -29.96
N ASP A 252 13.77 -17.52 -29.60
CA ASP A 252 14.75 -18.61 -29.77
C ASP A 252 15.17 -19.18 -28.40
N GLU A 253 16.27 -19.94 -28.33
CA GLU A 253 16.90 -20.35 -27.06
C GLU A 253 17.26 -19.16 -26.16
N GLU A 254 17.63 -18.02 -26.76
CA GLU A 254 17.81 -16.74 -26.09
C GLU A 254 16.90 -15.69 -26.74
N PRO A 255 15.94 -15.11 -26.00
CA PRO A 255 15.04 -14.10 -26.57
C PRO A 255 15.78 -12.81 -26.91
N VAL A 256 15.56 -12.29 -28.12
CA VAL A 256 16.23 -11.07 -28.62
C VAL A 256 15.20 -10.04 -29.07
N VAL A 257 15.29 -8.82 -28.56
CA VAL A 257 14.50 -7.68 -29.07
C VAL A 257 15.00 -7.31 -30.46
N VAL A 258 14.13 -7.43 -31.47
CA VAL A 258 14.44 -7.11 -32.87
C VAL A 258 13.83 -5.79 -33.33
N TYR A 259 12.80 -5.32 -32.63
CA TYR A 259 12.16 -4.04 -32.91
C TYR A 259 11.62 -3.41 -31.62
N TRP A 260 11.73 -2.09 -31.53
CA TRP A 260 11.05 -1.28 -30.54
C TRP A 260 10.63 0.03 -31.17
N GLY A 261 9.37 0.43 -31.01
CA GLY A 261 8.85 1.65 -31.61
C GLY A 261 7.54 2.13 -30.98
N MET A 262 7.20 3.38 -31.28
CA MET A 262 5.94 3.99 -30.89
C MET A 262 4.88 3.70 -31.94
N ILE A 263 3.65 3.45 -31.50
CA ILE A 263 2.50 3.26 -32.39
C ILE A 263 1.78 4.61 -32.47
N PRO A 264 1.77 5.28 -33.64
CA PRO A 264 1.14 6.59 -33.78
C PRO A 264 -0.38 6.49 -33.65
N TYR A 265 -0.97 7.49 -33.01
CA TYR A 265 -2.42 7.70 -32.98
C TYR A 265 -2.84 8.56 -34.18
N ASP A 266 -3.81 8.09 -34.95
CA ASP A 266 -4.43 8.83 -36.03
C ASP A 266 -5.75 9.48 -35.54
N PRO A 267 -5.82 10.82 -35.42
CA PRO A 267 -7.01 11.51 -34.95
C PRO A 267 -8.18 11.48 -35.95
N GLU A 268 -7.96 11.16 -37.23
CA GLU A 268 -9.03 11.07 -38.22
C GLU A 268 -9.81 9.76 -38.09
N THR A 269 -9.10 8.65 -37.88
CA THR A 269 -9.70 7.32 -37.69
C THR A 269 -10.00 7.01 -36.22
N GLY A 270 -9.33 7.70 -35.30
CA GLY A 270 -9.42 7.45 -33.85
C GLY A 270 -8.70 6.19 -33.41
N GLN A 271 -7.71 5.72 -34.19
CA GLN A 271 -7.02 4.44 -33.97
C GLN A 271 -5.51 4.62 -33.83
N TYR A 272 -4.89 3.72 -33.10
CA TYR A 272 -3.46 3.49 -33.15
C TYR A 272 -3.16 2.53 -34.29
N SER A 273 -2.25 2.88 -35.18
CA SER A 273 -1.91 2.00 -36.31
C SER A 273 -0.42 1.98 -36.64
N LEU A 274 0.09 0.81 -37.02
CA LEU A 274 1.48 0.63 -37.43
C LEU A 274 1.58 -0.54 -38.42
N ASP A 275 2.24 -0.29 -39.53
CA ASP A 275 2.60 -1.32 -40.51
C ASP A 275 4.03 -1.79 -40.23
N ILE A 276 4.22 -3.11 -40.09
CA ILE A 276 5.52 -3.72 -39.78
C ILE A 276 5.97 -4.53 -40.99
N ASP A 277 7.07 -4.10 -41.61
CA ASP A 277 7.71 -4.83 -42.70
C ASP A 277 8.56 -5.99 -42.15
N THR A 278 8.19 -7.22 -42.51
CA THR A 278 8.89 -8.44 -42.06
C THR A 278 10.12 -8.78 -42.91
N SER A 279 10.46 -8.00 -43.93
CA SER A 279 11.61 -8.25 -44.82
C SER A 279 12.95 -8.35 -44.06
N GLY A 280 13.06 -7.65 -42.93
CA GLY A 280 14.23 -7.68 -42.05
C GLY A 280 14.23 -8.81 -41.01
N PHE A 281 13.15 -9.59 -40.90
CA PHE A 281 13.01 -10.65 -39.90
C PHE A 281 13.44 -12.00 -40.48
N ALA A 282 14.18 -12.79 -39.70
CA ALA A 282 14.51 -14.15 -40.07
C ALA A 282 13.27 -15.05 -39.86
N PRO A 283 13.13 -16.17 -40.58
CA PRO A 283 12.07 -17.13 -40.27
C PRO A 283 12.18 -17.64 -38.82
N GLY A 284 11.05 -17.72 -38.12
CA GLY A 284 11.01 -18.09 -36.69
C GLY A 284 9.76 -17.57 -35.97
N ILE A 285 9.71 -17.80 -34.66
CA ILE A 285 8.61 -17.36 -33.79
C ILE A 285 8.96 -16.02 -33.16
N TYR A 286 7.97 -15.13 -33.09
CA TYR A 286 8.11 -13.78 -32.54
C TYR A 286 6.96 -13.46 -31.58
N ASP A 287 7.28 -12.79 -30.49
CA ASP A 287 6.31 -12.20 -29.57
C ASP A 287 6.25 -10.69 -29.80
N LEU A 288 5.04 -10.19 -30.09
CA LEU A 288 4.71 -8.78 -30.21
C LEU A 288 4.10 -8.34 -28.88
N TYR A 289 4.80 -7.49 -28.15
CA TYR A 289 4.33 -6.87 -26.92
C TYR A 289 3.85 -5.45 -27.20
N ILE A 290 2.55 -5.23 -27.07
CA ILE A 290 1.92 -3.93 -27.20
C ILE A 290 1.69 -3.38 -25.80
N GLY A 291 2.40 -2.31 -25.46
CA GLY A 291 2.33 -1.68 -24.16
C GLY A 291 1.73 -0.28 -24.23
N THR A 292 1.04 0.12 -23.16
CA THR A 292 0.63 1.51 -22.97
C THR A 292 1.39 2.11 -21.80
N SER A 293 1.82 3.37 -21.90
CA SER A 293 2.58 3.99 -20.81
C SER A 293 1.77 4.25 -19.57
N SER A 294 0.46 4.36 -19.76
CA SER A 294 -0.40 4.82 -18.70
C SER A 294 -0.75 3.64 -17.80
N ASP A 295 -1.19 2.49 -18.32
CA ASP A 295 -1.56 1.35 -17.47
C ASP A 295 -0.39 0.45 -17.04
N GLY A 296 0.70 0.41 -17.80
CA GLY A 296 1.82 -0.51 -17.51
C GLY A 296 1.51 -1.97 -17.82
N HIS A 297 0.38 -2.25 -18.47
CA HIS A 297 0.02 -3.56 -18.98
C HIS A 297 0.56 -3.74 -20.41
N ASN A 298 0.88 -5.00 -20.75
CA ASN A 298 1.29 -5.39 -22.09
C ASN A 298 0.36 -6.47 -22.63
N HIS A 299 -0.04 -6.33 -23.88
CA HIS A 299 -0.69 -7.38 -24.65
C HIS A 299 0.34 -8.13 -25.47
N GLN A 300 0.40 -9.44 -25.32
CA GLN A 300 1.28 -10.31 -26.08
C GLN A 300 0.50 -10.97 -27.22
N VAL A 301 1.06 -10.93 -28.41
CA VAL A 301 0.60 -11.67 -29.59
C VAL A 301 1.77 -12.44 -30.17
N ARG A 302 1.62 -13.74 -30.36
CA ARG A 302 2.68 -14.59 -30.91
C ARG A 302 2.43 -14.88 -32.39
N VAL A 303 3.43 -14.63 -33.21
CA VAL A 303 3.38 -14.84 -34.66
C VAL A 303 4.54 -15.70 -35.14
N GLU A 304 4.38 -16.34 -36.30
CA GLU A 304 5.43 -17.06 -37.00
C GLU A 304 5.75 -16.37 -38.32
N ILE A 305 7.04 -16.11 -38.55
CA ILE A 305 7.57 -15.67 -39.84
C ILE A 305 8.10 -16.90 -40.58
N THR A 306 7.60 -17.13 -41.79
CA THR A 306 7.95 -18.27 -42.64
C THR A 306 8.92 -17.84 -43.74
N ALA A 307 9.70 -18.81 -44.22
CA ALA A 307 10.60 -18.58 -45.36
C ALA A 307 9.79 -18.22 -46.62
N PRO A 308 10.36 -17.40 -47.53
CA PRO A 308 9.71 -17.00 -48.77
C PRO A 308 9.48 -18.15 -49.76
#